data_AF-A0A7X7L7V6-F1
#
_entry.id   AF-A0A7X7L7V6-F1
#
_cell.length_a   1.000
_cell.length_b   1.000
_cell.length_c   1.000
_cell.angle_alpha   90.00
_cell.angle_beta   90.00
_cell.angle_gamma   90.00
#
_symmetry.space_group_name_H-M   'P 1'
#
loop_
_entity.id
_entity.type
_entity.pdbx_description
1 polymer ?
#
loop_
_entity_poly.entity_id
_entity_poly.type
_entity_poly.pdbx_seq_one_letter_code
_entity_poly.pdbx_strand_id
1 'polypeptide(L)'
;EDDRAVLNVRTEECDNVPMKIEFCLSAPVTAKFNNEIIDGEPDGNLCVNAEEILISKGQDALKFTNSFCNHTYHKDMRGSIPPSKGAFTVYYTGFTHIDKKIDIIGTKEA
;
A
#
# COMPACT_ATOMS: atom_id res chain seq x y z
N GLU A 1 3.48 -6.87 -22.69
CA GLU A 1 3.80 -5.87 -21.66
C GLU A 1 3.13 -6.32 -20.38
N ASP A 2 3.79 -6.18 -19.24
CA ASP A 2 3.14 -6.45 -17.95
C ASP A 2 2.08 -5.37 -17.69
N ASP A 3 0.90 -5.75 -17.22
CA ASP A 3 -0.17 -4.81 -16.87
C ASP A 3 0.32 -3.88 -15.76
N ARG A 4 0.48 -2.58 -16.04
CA ARG A 4 1.11 -1.62 -15.11
C ARG A 4 0.29 -0.33 -14.97
N ALA A 5 0.15 0.12 -13.72
CA ALA A 5 -0.28 1.47 -13.37
C ALA A 5 0.84 2.21 -12.62
N VAL A 6 0.94 3.52 -12.83
CA VAL A 6 1.99 4.37 -12.23
C VAL A 6 1.33 5.55 -11.53
N LEU A 7 1.63 5.74 -10.25
CA LEU A 7 1.22 6.90 -9.46
C LEU A 7 2.44 7.76 -9.16
N ASN A 8 2.44 9.01 -9.65
CA ASN A 8 3.43 10.01 -9.27
C ASN A 8 2.77 10.99 -8.29
N VAL A 9 3.30 11.08 -7.07
CA VAL A 9 2.75 11.93 -6.01
C VAL A 9 3.81 12.94 -5.61
N ARG A 10 3.53 14.22 -5.85
CA ARG A 10 4.38 15.35 -5.50
C ARG A 10 3.60 16.41 -4.73
N THR A 11 4.17 16.91 -3.64
CA THR A 11 3.62 18.03 -2.86
C THR A 11 4.71 19.02 -2.49
N GLU A 12 4.35 20.29 -2.38
CA GLU A 12 5.26 21.41 -2.10
C GLU A 12 4.59 22.43 -1.18
N GLU A 13 5.36 23.40 -0.68
CA GLU A 13 4.98 24.57 0.13
C GLU A 13 4.42 24.30 1.55
N CYS A 14 3.46 23.41 1.69
CA CYS A 14 2.87 23.08 2.99
C CYS A 14 3.71 22.02 3.71
N ASP A 15 4.36 22.40 4.81
CA ASP A 15 5.21 21.51 5.60
C ASP A 15 4.39 20.57 6.51
N ASN A 16 4.86 19.32 6.63
CA ASN A 16 4.40 18.35 7.61
C ASN A 16 2.89 18.03 7.59
N VAL A 17 2.24 18.15 6.43
CA VAL A 17 0.84 17.74 6.27
C VAL A 17 0.80 16.20 6.20
N PRO A 18 0.10 15.52 7.14
CA PRO A 18 -0.01 14.08 7.11
C PRO A 18 -0.81 13.63 5.88
N MET A 19 -0.33 12.58 5.23
CA MET A 19 -0.97 12.00 4.05
C MET A 19 -0.95 10.48 4.07
N LYS A 20 -1.89 9.89 3.34
CA LYS A 20 -1.92 8.44 3.13
C LYS A 20 -2.40 8.10 1.72
N ILE A 21 -1.90 7.00 1.20
CA ILE A 21 -2.41 6.33 0.01
C ILE A 21 -2.91 4.96 0.46
N GLU A 22 -4.10 4.59 0.01
CA GLU A 22 -4.78 3.35 0.40
C GLU A 22 -5.01 2.47 -0.82
N PHE A 23 -4.58 1.22 -0.75
CA PHE A 23 -4.88 0.19 -1.74
C PHE A 23 -5.74 -0.89 -1.08
N CYS A 24 -7.00 -0.96 -1.49
CA CYS A 24 -7.96 -1.93 -0.97
C CYS A 24 -8.00 -3.17 -1.86
N LEU A 25 -7.64 -4.32 -1.31
CA LEU A 25 -7.54 -5.60 -2.00
C LEU A 25 -8.63 -6.54 -1.51
N SER A 26 -9.19 -7.34 -2.42
CA SER A 26 -10.15 -8.38 -2.06
C SER A 26 -9.46 -9.49 -1.26
N ALA A 27 -9.68 -9.53 0.05
CA ALA A 27 -9.17 -10.57 0.94
C ALA A 27 -9.78 -11.96 0.63
N PRO A 28 -9.20 -13.06 1.14
CA PRO A 28 -7.85 -13.14 1.69
C PRO A 28 -6.78 -13.03 0.60
N VAL A 29 -5.59 -12.58 0.99
CA VAL A 29 -4.38 -12.48 0.15
C VAL A 29 -3.14 -12.90 0.94
N THR A 30 -2.03 -13.19 0.27
CA THR A 30 -0.72 -13.36 0.92
C THR A 30 0.15 -12.15 0.58
N ALA A 31 0.76 -11.52 1.58
CA ALA A 31 1.66 -10.39 1.37
C ALA A 31 3.10 -10.79 1.68
N LYS A 32 4.03 -10.50 0.76
CA LYS A 32 5.47 -10.74 0.90
C LYS A 32 6.25 -9.43 0.76
N PHE A 33 7.15 -9.16 1.69
CA PHE A 33 8.02 -7.97 1.70
C PHE A 33 9.19 -8.19 2.65
N ASN A 34 10.39 -7.65 2.38
CA ASN A 34 11.56 -7.70 3.29
C ASN A 34 11.84 -9.08 3.95
N ASN A 35 11.67 -10.20 3.21
CA ASN A 35 11.74 -11.59 3.71
C ASN A 35 10.65 -12.03 4.70
N GLU A 36 9.65 -11.19 4.95
CA GLU A 36 8.44 -11.51 5.70
C GLU A 36 7.35 -12.02 4.77
N ILE A 37 6.53 -12.93 5.29
CA ILE A 37 5.31 -13.42 4.63
C ILE A 37 4.20 -13.35 5.67
N ILE A 38 3.10 -12.67 5.32
CA ILE A 38 1.93 -12.55 6.18
C ILE A 38 0.65 -12.89 5.42
N ASP A 39 -0.34 -13.38 6.15
CA ASP A 39 -1.70 -13.57 5.65
C ASP A 39 -2.50 -12.28 5.79
N GLY A 40 -3.05 -11.82 4.68
CA GLY A 40 -3.88 -10.63 4.56
C GLY A 40 -5.36 -10.98 4.69
N GLU A 41 -5.85 -11.00 5.92
CA GLU A 41 -7.25 -11.30 6.24
C GLU A 41 -8.22 -10.13 5.96
N PRO A 42 -9.54 -10.38 5.83
CA PRO A 42 -10.55 -9.33 5.75
C PRO A 42 -10.44 -8.33 6.91
N ASP A 43 -10.60 -7.05 6.60
CA ASP A 43 -10.42 -5.92 7.55
C ASP A 43 -8.98 -5.76 8.09
N GLY A 44 -8.05 -6.59 7.63
CA GLY A 44 -6.62 -6.51 7.93
C GLY A 44 -5.93 -5.36 7.19
N ASN A 45 -4.72 -5.02 7.64
CA ASN A 45 -3.93 -3.97 7.02
C ASN A 45 -2.43 -4.20 7.09
N LEU A 46 -1.72 -3.55 6.17
CA LEU A 46 -0.26 -3.51 6.10
C LEU A 46 0.22 -2.07 5.89
N CYS A 47 1.19 -1.64 6.69
CA CYS A 47 1.92 -0.39 6.51
C CYS A 47 3.38 -0.66 6.83
N VAL A 48 4.23 -0.67 5.80
CA VAL A 48 5.66 -1.01 5.91
C VAL A 48 6.50 -0.11 5.02
N ASN A 49 7.78 -0.01 5.35
CA ASN A 49 8.79 0.59 4.49
C ASN A 49 9.54 -0.54 3.78
N ALA A 50 9.24 -0.73 2.50
CA ALA A 50 9.78 -1.80 1.67
C ALA A 50 9.95 -1.29 0.23
N GLU A 51 11.00 -1.73 -0.44
CA GLU A 51 11.17 -1.43 -1.87
C GLU A 51 10.07 -2.08 -2.72
N GLU A 52 9.60 -3.24 -2.27
CA GLU A 52 8.57 -4.02 -2.93
C GLU A 52 7.66 -4.72 -1.92
N ILE A 53 6.37 -4.71 -2.21
CA ILE A 53 5.35 -5.55 -1.57
C ILE A 53 4.68 -6.36 -2.68
N LEU A 54 4.78 -7.67 -2.59
CA LEU A 54 4.05 -8.59 -3.46
C LEU A 54 2.80 -9.05 -2.74
N ILE A 55 1.62 -8.79 -3.31
CA ILE A 55 0.32 -9.27 -2.83
C ILE A 55 -0.20 -10.33 -3.79
N SER A 56 -0.31 -11.57 -3.33
CA SER A 56 -0.80 -12.70 -4.13
C SER A 56 -2.23 -13.10 -3.76
N LYS A 57 -2.99 -13.56 -4.77
CA LYS A 57 -4.24 -14.29 -4.62
C LYS A 57 -4.32 -15.42 -5.64
N GLY A 58 -4.12 -16.65 -5.18
CA GLY A 58 -4.02 -17.81 -6.08
C GLY A 58 -2.75 -17.72 -6.92
N GLN A 59 -2.89 -17.66 -8.25
CA GLN A 59 -1.75 -17.51 -9.17
C GLN A 59 -1.50 -16.06 -9.60
N ASP A 60 -2.42 -15.15 -9.28
CA ASP A 60 -2.31 -13.73 -9.63
C ASP A 60 -1.64 -12.96 -8.50
N ALA A 61 -0.81 -11.99 -8.85
CA ALA A 61 -0.20 -11.11 -7.88
C ALA A 61 -0.09 -9.67 -8.37
N LEU A 62 -0.12 -8.75 -7.41
CA LEU A 62 0.17 -7.33 -7.62
C LEU A 62 1.45 -6.98 -6.86
N LYS A 63 2.35 -6.33 -7.58
CA LYS A 63 3.60 -5.83 -7.04
C LYS A 63 3.51 -4.33 -6.86
N PHE A 64 3.61 -3.88 -5.62
CA PHE A 64 3.60 -2.47 -5.25
C PHE A 64 5.01 -2.03 -4.87
N THR A 65 5.49 -0.91 -5.42
CA THR A 65 6.87 -0.46 -5.19
C THR A 65 6.96 0.77 -4.30
N ASN A 66 8.14 0.97 -3.70
CA ASN A 66 8.50 2.18 -2.97
C ASN A 66 7.52 2.52 -1.84
N SER A 67 7.16 1.53 -1.02
CA SER A 67 6.26 1.75 0.11
C SER A 67 6.93 2.58 1.21
N PHE A 68 6.13 3.35 1.93
CA PHE A 68 6.60 4.19 3.04
C PHE A 68 5.59 4.15 4.18
N CYS A 69 6.07 4.15 5.41
CA CYS A 69 5.24 4.10 6.61
C CYS A 69 5.84 5.00 7.70
N ASN A 70 5.73 6.32 7.51
CA ASN A 70 6.33 7.32 8.40
C ASN A 70 5.44 7.64 9.62
N HIS A 71 4.20 7.16 9.64
CA HIS A 71 3.28 7.31 10.78
C HIS A 71 2.14 6.27 10.78
N THR A 72 1.47 6.10 11.92
CA THR A 72 0.37 5.12 12.12
C THR A 72 -1.04 5.69 12.02
N TYR A 73 -1.20 6.91 11.50
CA TYR A 73 -2.51 7.59 11.44
C TYR A 73 -3.57 6.84 10.62
N HIS A 74 -3.21 5.78 9.88
CA HIS A 74 -4.17 4.85 9.28
C HIS A 74 -5.02 4.10 10.33
N LYS A 75 -4.53 3.92 11.57
CA LYS A 75 -5.26 3.28 12.68
C LYS A 75 -5.97 4.30 13.58
N ASP A 76 -5.23 5.33 14.00
CA ASP A 76 -5.61 6.16 15.15
C ASP A 76 -6.24 7.50 14.79
N MET A 77 -6.02 8.01 13.57
CA MET A 77 -6.56 9.29 13.10
C MET A 77 -7.31 9.11 11.79
N ARG A 78 -8.61 8.82 11.89
CA ARG A 78 -9.46 8.63 10.72
C ARG A 78 -9.89 9.98 10.15
N GLY A 79 -9.69 10.16 8.84
CA GLY A 79 -10.44 11.15 8.07
C GLY A 79 -11.92 10.75 7.96
N SER A 80 -12.69 11.50 7.17
CA SER A 80 -14.15 11.30 7.05
C SER A 80 -14.58 10.02 6.32
N ILE A 81 -13.65 9.28 5.72
CA ILE A 81 -13.93 8.06 4.95
C ILE A 81 -13.63 6.82 5.81
N PRO A 82 -14.61 5.94 6.05
CA PRO A 82 -14.39 4.70 6.78
C PRO A 82 -13.54 3.70 5.96
N PRO A 83 -12.80 2.78 6.63
CA PRO A 83 -12.10 1.70 5.93
C PRO A 83 -13.02 0.86 5.07
N SER A 84 -12.49 0.34 3.96
CA SER A 84 -13.22 -0.56 3.08
C SER A 84 -13.48 -1.90 3.77
N LYS A 85 -14.72 -2.11 4.23
CA LYS A 85 -15.12 -3.32 4.96
C LYS A 85 -14.88 -4.59 4.13
N GLY A 86 -14.25 -5.59 4.75
CA GLY A 86 -13.93 -6.89 4.15
C GLY A 86 -12.70 -6.88 3.23
N ALA A 87 -12.05 -5.73 3.02
CA ALA A 87 -10.84 -5.63 2.24
C ALA A 87 -9.59 -5.79 3.12
N PHE A 88 -8.51 -6.31 2.54
CA PHE A 88 -7.17 -6.15 3.10
C PHE A 88 -6.59 -4.84 2.54
N THR A 89 -6.08 -3.96 3.41
CA THR A 89 -5.65 -2.62 2.99
C THR A 89 -4.15 -2.43 3.14
N VAL A 90 -3.47 -2.07 2.05
CA VAL A 90 -2.08 -1.62 2.09
C VAL A 90 -2.06 -0.09 2.17
N TYR A 91 -1.40 0.44 3.20
CA TYR A 91 -1.27 1.87 3.45
C TYR A 91 0.15 2.35 3.20
N TYR A 92 0.29 3.42 2.43
CA TYR A 92 1.52 4.19 2.36
C TYR A 92 1.28 5.50 3.11
N THR A 93 2.04 5.78 4.17
CA THR A 93 1.79 6.90 5.08
C THR A 93 3.00 7.81 5.21
N GLY A 94 2.80 9.10 5.01
CA GLY A 94 3.89 10.08 4.92
C GLY A 94 3.46 11.47 5.38
N PHE A 95 4.43 12.39 5.38
CA PHE A 95 4.16 13.81 5.55
C PHE A 95 4.65 14.54 4.31
N THR A 96 4.03 15.67 3.97
CA THR A 96 4.58 16.57 2.96
C THR A 96 5.88 17.21 3.46
N HIS A 97 6.85 17.50 2.58
CA HIS A 97 6.83 17.27 1.14
C HIS A 97 7.12 15.80 0.77
N ILE A 98 6.47 15.34 -0.31
CA ILE A 98 6.73 14.03 -0.90
C ILE A 98 7.04 14.20 -2.38
N ASP A 99 7.97 13.40 -2.90
CA ASP A 99 8.19 13.18 -4.33
C ASP A 99 8.43 11.69 -4.52
N LYS A 100 7.36 10.97 -4.87
CA LYS A 100 7.38 9.50 -4.99
C LYS A 100 6.70 9.04 -6.26
N LYS A 101 7.33 8.06 -6.89
CA LYS A 101 6.76 7.25 -7.96
C LYS A 101 6.46 5.85 -7.41
N ILE A 102 5.21 5.43 -7.53
CA ILE A 102 4.72 4.12 -7.09
C ILE A 102 4.28 3.37 -8.34
N ASP A 103 4.82 2.17 -8.53
CA ASP A 103 4.41 1.27 -9.58
C ASP A 103 3.51 0.17 -9.00
N ILE A 104 2.43 -0.13 -9.72
CA ILE A 104 1.53 -1.25 -9.46
C ILE A 104 1.60 -2.14 -10.69
N ILE A 105 2.18 -3.32 -10.54
CA ILE A 105 2.48 -4.22 -11.66
C ILE A 105 1.75 -5.54 -11.44
N GLY A 106 0.92 -5.92 -12.40
CA GLY A 106 0.32 -7.25 -12.50
C GLY A 106 1.38 -8.29 -12.85
N THR A 107 1.48 -9.33 -12.04
CA THR A 107 2.41 -10.45 -12.25
C THR A 107 1.71 -11.77 -11.90
N LYS A 108 2.35 -12.89 -12.25
CA LYS A 108 2.01 -14.22 -11.74
C LYS A 108 2.94 -14.58 -10.59
N GLU A 109 2.45 -15.36 -9.64
CA GLU A 109 3.32 -15.99 -8.64
C GLU A 109 4.11 -17.12 -9.31
N ALA A 110 5.43 -17.13 -9.07
CA ALA A 110 6.35 -18.13 -9.62
C ALA A 110 6.27 -19.46 -8.87
#